data_AF-A0AB34YCR5-F1
#
_entry.id   AF-A0AB34YCR5-F1
#
_cell.length_a   1.000
_cell.length_b   1.000
_cell.length_c   1.000
_cell.angle_alpha   90.00
_cell.angle_beta   90.00
_cell.angle_gamma   90.00
#
_symmetry.space_group_name_H-M   'P 1'
#
loop_
_entity.id
_entity.type
_entity.pdbx_description
1 polymer ?
#
loop_
_entity_poly.entity_id
_entity_poly.type
_entity_poly.pdbx_seq_one_letter_code
_entity_poly.pdbx_strand_id
1 'polypeptide(L)'
;MAAGLAVGVFSAFTPFFGFHLIIAIVLAYFLAGNIAAAAIGTTLANPLTLPFIWGSTFELGRFIMNGSVDSAPPVHLGRALETMHFDEIWTPLLKPMLFGSTILGAACAVLVYFVTRYAVSVFRRRRLERLAEKHKLHGERGLQQI
;
A
#
# COMPACT_ATOMS: atom_id res chain seq x y z
N MET A 1 10.63 -8.38 -1.78
CA MET A 1 10.28 -7.45 -0.68
C MET A 1 9.57 -6.20 -1.19
N ALA A 2 10.19 -5.36 -2.04
CA ALA A 2 9.57 -4.12 -2.54
C ALA A 2 8.22 -4.31 -3.24
N ALA A 3 8.10 -5.31 -4.12
CA ALA A 3 6.83 -5.66 -4.76
C ALA A 3 5.74 -6.05 -3.75
N GLY A 4 6.09 -6.85 -2.74
CA GLY A 4 5.16 -7.23 -1.67
C GLY A 4 4.67 -6.00 -0.91
N LEU A 5 5.57 -5.12 -0.49
CA LEU A 5 5.18 -3.90 0.25
C LEU A 5 4.28 -2.98 -0.60
N ALA A 6 4.62 -2.76 -1.87
CA ALA A 6 3.83 -1.95 -2.79
C ALA A 6 2.41 -2.50 -2.98
N VAL A 7 2.26 -3.82 -3.13
CA VAL A 7 0.95 -4.48 -3.21
C VAL A 7 0.16 -4.35 -1.90
N GLY A 8 0.84 -4.45 -0.75
CA GLY A 8 0.22 -4.21 0.55
C GLY A 8 -0.32 -2.79 0.69
N VAL A 9 0.46 -1.80 0.25
CA VAL A 9 0.03 -0.40 0.21
C VAL A 9 -1.13 -0.22 -0.75
N PHE A 10 -1.07 -0.75 -1.97
CA PHE A 10 -2.18 -0.70 -2.93
C PHE A 10 -3.48 -1.24 -2.30
N SER A 11 -3.40 -2.39 -1.64
CA SER A 11 -4.54 -3.01 -0.98
C SER A 11 -5.18 -2.11 0.10
N ALA A 12 -4.39 -1.33 0.82
CA ALA A 12 -4.87 -0.38 1.83
C ALA A 12 -5.76 0.74 1.26
N PHE A 13 -5.60 1.08 -0.03
CA PHE A 13 -6.44 2.08 -0.70
C PHE A 13 -7.79 1.53 -1.15
N THR A 14 -7.97 0.21 -1.18
CA THR A 14 -9.24 -0.39 -1.62
C THR A 14 -10.36 -0.09 -0.60
N PRO A 15 -11.61 0.08 -1.01
CA PRO A 15 -12.71 0.41 -0.09
C PRO A 15 -13.21 -0.78 0.75
N PHE A 16 -12.50 -1.92 0.75
CA PHE A 16 -12.94 -3.15 1.39
C PHE A 16 -12.47 -3.25 2.85
N PHE A 17 -13.35 -2.86 3.78
CA PHE A 17 -13.12 -2.94 5.21
C PHE A 17 -12.65 -4.33 5.66
N GLY A 18 -11.49 -4.40 6.31
CA GLY A 18 -10.97 -5.64 6.90
C GLY A 18 -10.43 -6.67 5.89
N PHE A 19 -10.70 -6.51 4.59
CA PHE A 19 -10.22 -7.42 3.54
C PHE A 19 -8.83 -7.02 3.00
N HIS A 20 -8.29 -5.86 3.38
CA HIS A 20 -7.00 -5.39 2.90
C HIS A 20 -5.87 -6.42 3.06
N LEU A 21 -5.83 -7.13 4.19
CA LEU A 21 -4.81 -8.17 4.41
C LEU A 21 -4.98 -9.33 3.44
N ILE A 22 -6.20 -9.80 3.24
CA ILE A 22 -6.50 -10.92 2.32
C ILE A 22 -6.14 -10.52 0.89
N ILE A 23 -6.61 -9.34 0.44
CA ILE A 23 -6.30 -8.80 -0.89
C ILE A 23 -4.78 -8.67 -1.08
N ALA A 24 -4.07 -8.16 -0.06
CA ALA A 24 -2.62 -8.01 -0.13
C ALA A 24 -1.89 -9.36 -0.20
N ILE A 25 -2.32 -10.37 0.56
CA ILE A 25 -1.75 -11.72 0.52
C ILE A 25 -1.98 -12.34 -0.86
N VAL A 26 -3.21 -12.28 -1.38
CA VAL A 26 -3.58 -12.85 -2.68
C VAL A 26 -2.80 -12.18 -3.80
N LEU A 27 -2.78 -10.85 -3.85
CA LEU A 27 -2.02 -10.12 -4.86
C LEU A 27 -0.51 -10.37 -4.71
N ALA A 28 0.03 -10.42 -3.49
CA ALA A 28 1.44 -10.70 -3.28
C ALA A 28 1.80 -12.12 -3.74
N TYR A 29 0.91 -13.09 -3.53
CA TYR A 29 1.08 -14.45 -4.03
C TYR A 29 1.16 -14.47 -5.57
N PHE A 30 0.20 -13.83 -6.26
CA PHE A 30 0.20 -13.77 -7.73
C PHE A 30 1.40 -13.03 -8.32
N LEU A 31 1.88 -11.97 -7.67
CA LEU A 31 3.05 -11.20 -8.11
C LEU A 31 4.39 -11.82 -7.66
N ALA A 32 4.39 -13.03 -7.08
CA ALA A 32 5.58 -13.64 -6.45
C ALA A 32 6.30 -12.69 -5.48
N GLY A 33 5.52 -11.84 -4.81
CA GLY A 33 5.94 -10.87 -3.82
C GLY A 33 6.14 -11.48 -2.43
N ASN A 34 6.80 -10.74 -1.55
CA ASN A 34 7.00 -11.19 -0.18
C ASN A 34 5.72 -10.94 0.64
N ILE A 35 5.00 -12.00 1.01
CA ILE A 35 3.72 -11.94 1.74
C ILE A 35 3.86 -11.15 3.05
N ALA A 36 4.93 -11.37 3.82
CA ALA A 36 5.16 -10.61 5.06
C ALA A 36 5.33 -9.11 4.82
N ALA A 37 5.94 -8.72 3.69
CA ALA A 37 6.07 -7.31 3.34
C ALA A 37 4.73 -6.73 2.88
N ALA A 38 3.90 -7.53 2.21
CA ALA A 38 2.54 -7.13 1.85
C ALA A 38 1.67 -6.90 3.09
N ALA A 39 1.73 -7.80 4.07
CA ALA A 39 1.06 -7.61 5.35
C ALA A 39 1.50 -6.29 6.04
N ILE A 40 2.80 -5.99 6.06
CA ILE A 40 3.30 -4.70 6.58
C ILE A 40 2.69 -3.53 5.79
N GLY A 41 2.61 -3.62 4.47
CA GLY A 41 2.01 -2.55 3.65
C GLY A 41 0.56 -2.26 4.00
N THR A 42 -0.21 -3.28 4.40
CA THR A 42 -1.61 -3.10 4.81
C THR A 42 -1.80 -2.37 6.12
N THR A 43 -0.76 -2.24 6.96
CA THR A 43 -0.84 -1.49 8.22
C THR A 43 -1.09 0.01 8.02
N LEU A 44 -0.92 0.50 6.78
CA LEU A 44 -1.37 1.83 6.36
C LEU A 44 -2.89 1.99 6.37
N ALA A 45 -3.68 0.91 6.35
CA ALA A 45 -5.13 0.94 6.53
C ALA A 45 -5.48 0.76 8.02
N ASN A 46 -5.15 1.75 8.84
CA ASN A 46 -5.49 1.79 10.26
C ASN A 46 -6.64 2.78 10.54
N PRO A 47 -7.34 2.69 11.68
CA PRO A 47 -8.50 3.54 11.96
C PRO A 47 -8.23 5.05 11.85
N LEU A 48 -6.98 5.47 12.05
CA LEU A 48 -6.59 6.88 11.93
C LEU A 48 -6.39 7.31 10.47
N THR A 49 -5.85 6.45 9.61
CA THR A 49 -5.54 6.76 8.21
C THR A 49 -6.69 6.48 7.24
N LEU A 50 -7.58 5.55 7.59
CA LEU A 50 -8.73 5.16 6.75
C LEU A 50 -9.62 6.34 6.36
N PRO A 51 -10.01 7.28 7.25
CA PRO A 51 -10.80 8.45 6.86
C PRO A 51 -10.12 9.31 5.79
N PHE A 52 -8.79 9.46 5.86
CA PHE A 52 -8.02 10.23 4.87
C PHE A 52 -7.90 9.49 3.54
N ILE A 53 -7.63 8.18 3.58
CA ILE A 53 -7.56 7.34 2.38
C ILE A 53 -8.92 7.31 1.66
N TRP A 54 -10.01 7.16 2.40
CA TRP A 54 -11.34 7.13 1.81
C TRP A 54 -11.80 8.49 1.33
N GLY A 55 -11.55 9.56 2.08
CA GLY A 55 -11.83 10.92 1.60
C GLY A 55 -11.11 11.21 0.29
N SER A 56 -9.80 10.94 0.22
CA SER A 56 -9.00 11.20 -0.98
C SER A 56 -9.39 10.31 -2.18
N THR A 57 -9.63 9.00 -1.96
CA THR A 57 -10.07 8.10 -3.05
C THR A 57 -11.50 8.40 -3.50
N PHE A 58 -12.38 8.81 -2.60
CA PHE A 58 -13.74 9.21 -2.93
C PHE A 58 -13.77 10.52 -3.73
N GLU A 59 -13.09 11.56 -3.26
CA GLU A 59 -13.01 12.85 -3.94
C GLU A 59 -12.36 12.72 -5.32
N LEU A 60 -11.22 12.01 -5.39
CA LEU A 60 -10.55 11.77 -6.67
C LEU A 60 -11.44 10.97 -7.62
N GLY A 61 -12.09 9.92 -7.13
CA GLY A 61 -13.02 9.12 -7.91
C GLY A 61 -14.19 9.93 -8.47
N ARG A 62 -14.79 10.79 -7.63
CA ARG A 62 -15.86 11.70 -8.05
C ARG A 62 -15.40 12.72 -9.07
N PHE A 63 -14.23 13.32 -8.86
CA PHE A 63 -13.63 14.27 -9.80
C PHE A 63 -13.44 13.64 -11.18
N ILE A 64 -12.93 12.40 -11.22
CA ILE A 64 -12.70 11.67 -12.47
C ILE A 64 -14.02 11.28 -13.14
N MET A 65 -15.01 10.82 -12.36
CA MET A 65 -16.28 10.33 -12.91
C MET A 65 -17.23 11.45 -13.35
N ASN A 66 -17.31 12.55 -12.61
CA ASN A 66 -18.32 13.59 -12.80
C ASN A 66 -17.74 14.94 -13.26
N GLY A 67 -16.40 15.09 -13.30
CA GLY A 67 -15.74 16.33 -13.72
C GLY A 67 -15.85 17.51 -12.72
N SER A 68 -16.60 17.35 -11.62
CA SER A 68 -16.78 18.35 -10.57
C SER A 68 -17.00 17.71 -9.20
N VAL A 69 -16.51 18.38 -8.15
CA VAL A 69 -16.65 17.96 -6.74
C VAL A 69 -18.02 18.38 -6.17
N ASP A 70 -18.78 19.24 -6.88
CA ASP A 70 -20.02 19.85 -6.37
C ASP A 70 -21.30 19.07 -6.72
N SER A 71 -21.26 18.12 -7.66
CA SER A 71 -22.49 17.53 -8.24
C SER A 71 -23.07 16.31 -7.52
N ALA A 72 -22.66 15.98 -6.29
CA ALA A 72 -23.27 14.85 -5.55
C ALA A 72 -23.75 15.26 -4.16
N PRO A 73 -24.93 14.75 -3.73
CA PRO A 73 -25.49 15.05 -2.43
C PRO A 73 -24.53 14.66 -1.29
N PRO A 74 -24.51 15.42 -0.17
CA PRO A 74 -23.66 15.13 0.97
C PRO A 74 -23.99 13.75 1.53
N VAL A 75 -23.11 12.79 1.28
CA VAL A 75 -23.27 11.40 1.68
C VAL A 75 -23.21 11.30 3.20
N HIS A 76 -24.38 11.20 3.83
CA HIS A 76 -24.48 10.92 5.26
C HIS A 76 -24.21 9.44 5.49
N LEU A 77 -22.94 9.12 5.78
CA LEU A 77 -22.49 7.76 6.10
C LEU A 77 -23.35 7.10 7.19
N GLY A 78 -23.89 7.89 8.13
CA GLY A 78 -24.82 7.42 9.17
C GLY A 78 -26.19 6.98 8.65
N ARG A 79 -26.76 7.67 7.65
CA ARG A 79 -28.06 7.30 7.04
C ARG A 79 -27.94 6.05 6.17
N ALA A 80 -26.84 5.95 5.41
CA ALA A 80 -26.59 4.80 4.53
C ALA A 80 -26.31 3.50 5.31
N LEU A 81 -25.77 3.61 6.54
CA LEU A 81 -25.61 2.47 7.45
C LEU A 81 -26.92 2.08 8.16
N GLU A 82 -27.83 3.03 8.41
CA GLU A 82 -29.15 2.76 8.99
C GLU A 82 -30.11 2.05 8.03
N THR A 83 -30.04 2.34 6.72
CA THR A 83 -31.01 1.78 5.76
C THR A 83 -30.68 0.36 5.28
N MET A 84 -29.47 -0.18 5.54
CA MET A 84 -29.07 -1.56 5.20
C MET A 84 -29.28 -1.99 3.73
N HIS A 85 -29.51 -1.05 2.81
CA HIS A 85 -29.69 -1.32 1.38
C HIS A 85 -28.34 -1.23 0.66
N PHE A 86 -27.78 -2.38 0.30
CA PHE A 86 -26.47 -2.49 -0.38
C PHE A 86 -26.35 -1.61 -1.64
N ASP A 87 -27.45 -1.39 -2.36
CA ASP A 87 -27.47 -0.58 -3.58
C ASP A 87 -27.21 0.92 -3.32
N GLU A 88 -27.67 1.44 -2.17
CA GLU A 88 -27.45 2.83 -1.74
C GLU A 88 -26.04 3.08 -1.22
N ILE A 89 -25.29 2.02 -0.88
CA ILE A 89 -23.87 2.12 -0.47
C ILE A 89 -22.97 1.86 -1.69
N TRP A 90 -23.33 0.92 -2.57
CA TRP A 90 -22.49 0.51 -3.70
C TRP A 90 -22.30 1.61 -4.74
N THR A 91 -23.39 2.20 -5.22
CA THR A 91 -23.35 3.13 -6.37
C THR A 91 -22.80 4.52 -6.03
N PRO A 92 -23.19 5.18 -4.93
CA PRO A 92 -22.70 6.53 -4.65
C PRO A 92 -21.37 6.55 -3.89
N LEU A 93 -21.00 5.49 -3.15
CA LEU A 93 -19.80 5.44 -2.28
C LEU A 93 -18.70 4.55 -2.84
N LEU A 94 -18.98 3.24 -2.99
CA LEU A 94 -17.95 2.27 -3.41
C LEU A 94 -17.44 2.50 -4.83
N LYS A 95 -18.34 2.80 -5.78
CA LYS A 95 -17.96 2.96 -7.18
C LYS A 95 -16.94 4.10 -7.39
N PRO A 96 -17.17 5.35 -6.92
CA PRO A 96 -16.15 6.40 -6.99
C PRO A 96 -14.84 6.00 -6.29
N MET A 97 -14.92 5.43 -5.10
CA MET A 97 -13.73 5.01 -4.34
C MET A 97 -12.91 3.95 -5.08
N LEU A 98 -13.53 3.02 -5.82
CA LEU A 98 -12.82 2.04 -6.63
C LEU A 98 -12.02 2.71 -7.75
N PHE A 99 -12.59 3.70 -8.43
CA PHE A 99 -11.86 4.47 -9.46
C PHE A 99 -10.70 5.27 -8.85
N GLY A 100 -10.97 6.01 -7.77
CA GLY A 100 -9.94 6.79 -7.09
C GLY A 100 -8.84 5.93 -6.48
N SER A 101 -9.20 4.78 -5.88
CA SER A 101 -8.24 3.82 -5.30
C SER A 101 -7.38 3.15 -6.36
N THR A 102 -7.91 2.89 -7.56
CA THR A 102 -7.12 2.31 -8.66
C THR A 102 -5.99 3.27 -9.05
N ILE A 103 -6.28 4.56 -9.19
CA ILE A 103 -5.29 5.55 -9.61
C ILE A 103 -4.37 5.96 -8.46
N LEU A 104 -4.94 6.39 -7.33
CA LEU A 104 -4.17 6.84 -6.18
C LEU A 104 -3.39 5.69 -5.55
N GLY A 105 -4.03 4.53 -5.40
CA GLY A 105 -3.39 3.32 -4.91
C GLY A 105 -2.28 2.86 -5.85
N ALA A 106 -2.48 2.86 -7.17
CA ALA A 106 -1.40 2.51 -8.10
C ALA A 106 -0.25 3.50 -8.05
N ALA A 107 -0.52 4.81 -8.01
CA ALA A 107 0.50 5.84 -7.88
C ALA A 107 1.31 5.66 -6.59
N CYS A 108 0.65 5.50 -5.44
CA CYS A 108 1.30 5.23 -4.17
C CYS A 108 2.07 3.91 -4.18
N ALA A 109 1.53 2.85 -4.76
CA ALA A 109 2.22 1.56 -4.87
C ALA A 109 3.49 1.64 -5.71
N VAL A 110 3.44 2.35 -6.84
CA VAL A 110 4.61 2.62 -7.69
C VAL A 110 5.66 3.42 -6.94
N LEU A 111 5.26 4.50 -6.25
CA LEU A 111 6.16 5.29 -5.41
C LEU A 111 6.83 4.44 -4.33
N VAL A 112 6.05 3.66 -3.58
CA VAL A 112 6.55 2.76 -2.53
C VAL A 112 7.48 1.70 -3.10
N TYR A 113 7.17 1.15 -4.27
CA TYR A 113 8.04 0.20 -4.96
C TYR A 113 9.42 0.80 -5.24
N PHE A 114 9.46 2.00 -5.83
CA PHE A 114 10.71 2.68 -6.15
C PHE A 114 11.50 3.08 -4.91
N VAL A 115 10.85 3.70 -3.92
CA VAL A 115 11.47 4.10 -2.65
C VAL A 115 12.05 2.87 -1.93
N THR A 116 11.28 1.78 -1.83
CA THR A 116 11.73 0.56 -1.17
C THR A 116 12.86 -0.11 -1.94
N ARG A 117 12.77 -0.15 -3.27
CA ARG A 117 13.83 -0.72 -4.12
C ARG A 117 15.13 0.07 -3.98
N TYR A 118 15.04 1.41 -3.98
CA TYR A 118 16.18 2.28 -3.75
C TYR A 118 16.77 2.08 -2.35
N ALA A 119 15.96 2.17 -1.29
CA ALA A 119 16.40 1.98 0.09
C ALA A 119 17.08 0.62 0.28
N VAL A 120 16.49 -0.46 -0.24
CA VAL A 120 17.05 -1.81 -0.16
C VAL A 120 18.36 -1.94 -0.94
N SER A 121 18.48 -1.32 -2.12
CA SER A 121 19.74 -1.34 -2.90
C SER A 121 20.88 -0.64 -2.15
N VAL A 122 20.61 0.50 -1.53
CA VAL A 122 21.60 1.26 -0.75
C VAL A 122 22.01 0.47 0.50
N PHE A 123 21.05 -0.13 1.21
CA PHE A 123 21.34 -0.93 2.40
C PHE A 123 22.11 -2.22 2.09
N ARG A 124 21.80 -2.92 0.99
CA ARG A 124 22.55 -4.13 0.61
C ARG A 124 24.00 -3.83 0.30
N ARG A 125 24.28 -2.73 -0.41
CA ARG A 125 25.65 -2.34 -0.76
C ARG A 125 26.50 -2.11 0.50
N ARG A 126 25.97 -1.34 1.45
CA ARG A 126 26.62 -1.09 2.75
C ARG A 126 26.80 -2.35 3.61
N ARG A 127 25.85 -3.28 3.58
CA ARG A 127 25.95 -4.56 4.31
C ARG A 127 27.03 -5.47 3.73
N LEU A 128 27.12 -5.57 2.40
CA LEU A 128 28.18 -6.35 1.75
C LEU A 128 29.57 -5.75 1.98
N GLU A 129 29.71 -4.42 1.90
CA GLU A 129 30.95 -3.71 2.19
C GLU A 129 31.44 -4.01 3.64
N ARG A 130 30.54 -3.92 4.63
CA ARG A 130 30.86 -4.25 6.04
C ARG A 130 31.21 -5.72 6.28
N LEU A 131 30.59 -6.64 5.54
CA LEU A 131 30.94 -8.06 5.64
C LEU A 131 32.32 -8.31 5.01
N ALA A 132 32.59 -7.73 3.84
CA ALA A 132 33.89 -7.84 3.18
C ALA A 132 35.04 -7.28 4.04
N GLU A 133 34.84 -6.15 4.73
CA GLU A 133 35.80 -5.61 5.70
C GLU A 133 36.08 -6.60 6.85
N LYS A 134 35.04 -7.23 7.40
CA LYS A 134 35.21 -8.24 8.46
C LYS A 134 35.99 -9.47 8.00
N HIS A 135 35.79 -9.91 6.76
CA HIS A 135 36.54 -11.04 6.19
C HIS A 135 38.03 -10.71 5.97
N LYS A 136 38.35 -9.48 5.51
CA LYS A 136 39.75 -9.03 5.38
C LYS A 136 40.46 -8.97 6.74
N LEU A 137 39.81 -8.40 7.75
CA LEU A 137 40.36 -8.30 9.11
C LEU A 137 40.62 -9.66 9.77
N HIS A 138 39.84 -10.70 9.46
CA HIS A 138 40.09 -12.05 9.98
C HIS A 138 41.21 -12.77 9.20
N GLY A 139 41.35 -12.53 7.90
CA GLY A 139 42.44 -13.10 7.10
C GLY A 139 43.81 -12.54 7.48
N GLU A 140 43.91 -11.23 7.73
CA GLU A 140 45.16 -10.57 8.12
C GLU A 140 45.66 -11.01 9.51
N ARG A 141 44.73 -11.24 10.46
CA ARG A 141 45.08 -11.78 11.79
C ARG A 141 45.62 -13.21 11.74
N GLY A 142 45.14 -14.03 10.80
CA GLY A 142 45.65 -15.40 10.62
C GLY A 142 47.06 -15.45 10.01
N LEU A 143 47.40 -14.48 9.16
CA LEU A 143 48.73 -14.36 8.54
C LEU A 143 49.81 -13.82 9.49
N GLN A 144 49.43 -13.10 10.55
CA GLN A 144 50.38 -12.57 11.56
C GLN A 144 50.74 -13.59 12.66
N GLN A 145 50.11 -14.78 12.68
CA GLN A 145 50.32 -15.82 13.69
C GLN A 145 51.14 -17.02 13.19
N ILE A 146 51.72 -16.93 11.99
CA ILE A 146 52.60 -17.92 11.36
C ILE A 146 53.98 -17.28 11.19
#